data_AF-A0A3N9NJY9-F1
#
_entry.id   AF-A0A3N9NJY9-F1
#
_cell.length_a   1.000
_cell.length_b   1.000
_cell.length_c   1.000
_cell.angle_alpha   90.00
_cell.angle_beta   90.00
_cell.angle_gamma   90.00
#
_symmetry.space_group_name_H-M   'P 1'
#
loop_
_entity.id
_entity.type
_entity.pdbx_description
1 polymer ?
#
loop_
_entity_poly.entity_id
_entity_poly.type
_entity_poly.pdbx_seq_one_letter_code
_entity_poly.pdbx_strand_id
1 'polypeptide(L)'
;MTSLLLFGPGSLYAQDSEELSRQAANPLADLMSFPFQNNLNMNYGQFDRNLNSLNIQPVLPFADGRIITRTILPILWIPDYSQESGMTSSGLGDISFTAFYAPANQGVTWGVGPVLDLPTGGEKRGAQKWALGPSAVVLVQPGNWTFGALLNNVWSFAGDENRQDVNKMLLNLFIVYQLGDGWYVNSTPIITANWKAESGQQWTVPLGAGFGKLTFVGGKLPLNIQTQLYYNVVGPDFGPEWQWRVQAQVLLPKSILSKK
;
A
#
# COMPACT_ATOMS: atom_id res chain seq x y z
N MET A 1 36.18 30.84 -28.37
CA MET A 1 34.91 30.11 -28.13
C MET A 1 35.05 29.43 -26.78
N THR A 2 34.53 30.06 -25.73
CA THR A 2 34.61 29.53 -24.36
C THR A 2 33.19 29.10 -23.99
N SER A 3 32.93 27.80 -24.02
CA SER A 3 31.64 27.24 -23.62
C SER A 3 31.51 27.32 -22.10
N LEU A 4 30.59 28.17 -21.65
CA LEU A 4 30.19 28.27 -20.26
C LEU A 4 29.11 27.20 -20.00
N LEU A 5 29.47 26.12 -19.30
CA LEU A 5 28.51 25.13 -18.79
C LEU A 5 27.70 25.76 -17.65
N LEU A 6 26.47 26.14 -17.95
CA LEU A 6 25.46 26.56 -16.97
C LEU A 6 24.95 25.32 -16.22
N PHE A 7 25.52 25.05 -15.04
CA PHE A 7 24.86 24.20 -14.04
C PHE A 7 23.70 25.00 -13.42
N GLY A 8 22.49 24.80 -13.95
CA GLY A 8 21.28 25.37 -13.37
C GLY A 8 20.91 24.70 -12.03
N PRO A 9 20.20 25.38 -11.13
CA PRO A 9 19.75 24.85 -9.83
C PRO A 9 18.79 23.65 -9.92
N GLY A 10 18.39 23.22 -11.13
CA GLY A 10 17.53 22.05 -11.34
C GLY A 10 18.19 20.72 -10.93
N SER A 11 19.53 20.62 -10.97
CA SER A 11 20.23 19.36 -10.67
C SER A 11 20.12 18.95 -9.19
N LEU A 12 20.07 19.92 -8.27
CA LEU A 12 20.00 19.63 -6.83
C LEU A 12 18.58 19.13 -6.45
N TYR A 13 17.54 19.80 -6.95
CA TYR A 13 16.15 19.38 -6.74
C TYR A 13 15.84 18.04 -7.41
N ALA A 14 16.44 17.74 -8.57
CA ALA A 14 16.28 16.45 -9.23
C ALA A 14 16.88 15.31 -8.40
N GLN A 15 18.09 15.50 -7.87
CA GLN A 15 18.75 14.51 -7.02
C GLN A 15 18.00 14.26 -5.70
N ASP A 16 17.53 15.33 -5.04
CA ASP A 16 16.70 15.23 -3.83
C ASP A 16 15.35 14.56 -4.12
N SER A 17 14.76 14.83 -5.29
CA SER A 17 13.50 14.22 -5.71
C SER A 17 13.63 12.71 -5.97
N GLU A 18 14.76 12.27 -6.51
CA GLU A 18 14.99 10.86 -6.80
C GLU A 18 15.19 10.05 -5.52
N GLU A 19 16.00 10.55 -4.58
CA GLU A 19 16.19 9.91 -3.28
C GLU A 19 14.88 9.83 -2.49
N LEU A 20 14.11 10.92 -2.44
CA LEU A 20 12.79 10.92 -1.80
C LEU A 20 11.79 9.99 -2.50
N SER A 21 11.84 9.89 -3.83
CA SER A 21 11.02 8.95 -4.62
C SER A 21 11.35 7.50 -4.26
N ARG A 22 12.64 7.19 -4.13
CA ARG A 22 13.13 5.87 -3.69
C ARG A 22 12.71 5.55 -2.26
N GLN A 23 12.73 6.53 -1.36
CA GLN A 23 12.25 6.37 0.01
C GLN A 23 10.73 6.21 0.05
N ALA A 24 9.97 6.90 -0.82
CA ALA A 24 8.52 6.75 -0.93
C ALA A 24 8.11 5.32 -1.32
N ALA A 25 8.93 4.66 -2.15
CA ALA A 25 8.75 3.26 -2.56
C ALA A 25 9.17 2.24 -1.48
N ASN A 26 9.88 2.67 -0.43
CA ASN A 26 10.35 1.79 0.63
C ASN A 26 9.40 1.84 1.85
N PRO A 27 8.66 0.75 2.16
CA PRO A 27 7.72 0.71 3.27
C PRO A 27 8.40 0.74 4.65
N LEU A 28 9.72 0.57 4.72
CA LEU A 28 10.54 0.71 5.91
C LEU A 28 11.40 1.98 5.89
N ALA A 29 11.13 2.90 4.97
CA ALA A 29 11.84 4.16 4.95
C ALA A 29 11.70 4.87 6.28
N ASP A 30 12.81 5.46 6.72
CA ASP A 30 12.87 6.18 7.98
C ASP A 30 12.28 7.60 7.88
N LEU A 31 11.10 7.69 7.26
CA LEU A 31 10.34 8.90 7.01
C LEU A 31 8.92 8.74 7.53
N MET A 32 8.35 9.83 8.02
CA MET A 32 6.91 9.86 8.21
C MET A 32 6.24 9.99 6.85
N SER A 33 5.28 9.13 6.56
CA SER A 33 4.49 9.26 5.34
C SER A 33 3.00 9.05 5.59
N PHE A 34 2.21 9.76 4.78
CA PHE A 34 0.75 9.72 4.84
C PHE A 34 0.21 9.44 3.43
N PRO A 35 0.20 8.17 2.99
CA PRO A 35 -0.42 7.74 1.75
C PRO A 35 -1.94 7.71 1.88
N PHE A 36 -2.60 8.34 0.92
CA PHE A 36 -4.02 8.24 0.63
C PHE A 36 -4.14 7.46 -0.68
N GLN A 37 -4.58 6.21 -0.59
CA GLN A 37 -4.67 5.31 -1.73
C GLN A 37 -6.13 4.97 -2.00
N ASN A 38 -6.66 5.45 -3.11
CA ASN A 38 -7.95 5.04 -3.61
C ASN A 38 -7.80 3.83 -4.53
N ASN A 39 -8.63 2.81 -4.34
CA ASN A 39 -8.73 1.63 -5.18
C ASN A 39 -10.18 1.51 -5.65
N LEU A 40 -10.39 1.72 -6.94
CA LEU A 40 -11.63 1.39 -7.63
C LEU A 40 -11.51 -0.05 -8.12
N ASN A 41 -12.23 -0.95 -7.47
CA ASN A 41 -12.28 -2.37 -7.82
C ASN A 41 -13.54 -2.60 -8.67
N MET A 42 -13.35 -3.02 -9.90
CA MET A 42 -14.35 -2.97 -10.94
C MET A 42 -14.86 -4.36 -11.31
N ASN A 43 -16.09 -4.40 -11.83
CA ASN A 43 -16.74 -5.59 -12.36
C ASN A 43 -16.93 -6.71 -11.33
N TYR A 44 -17.55 -6.40 -10.17
CA TYR A 44 -17.96 -7.46 -9.24
C TYR A 44 -19.29 -8.08 -9.66
N GLY A 45 -19.30 -9.41 -9.72
CA GLY A 45 -20.50 -10.23 -9.86
C GLY A 45 -21.25 -9.98 -11.18
N GLN A 46 -22.46 -10.52 -11.27
CA GLN A 46 -23.24 -10.55 -12.52
C GLN A 46 -23.67 -9.19 -13.08
N PHE A 47 -23.57 -8.12 -12.29
CA PHE A 47 -24.02 -6.78 -12.66
C PHE A 47 -22.87 -5.77 -12.77
N ASP A 48 -21.63 -6.27 -12.81
CA ASP A 48 -20.40 -5.47 -12.97
C ASP A 48 -20.32 -4.27 -12.02
N ARG A 49 -20.72 -4.47 -10.75
CA ARG A 49 -20.78 -3.36 -9.78
C ARG A 49 -19.39 -3.02 -9.28
N ASN A 50 -19.12 -1.73 -9.05
CA ASN A 50 -17.81 -1.27 -8.62
C ASN A 50 -17.77 -1.01 -7.11
N LEU A 51 -16.75 -1.55 -6.44
CA LEU A 51 -16.42 -1.22 -5.05
C LEU A 51 -15.31 -0.20 -5.00
N ASN A 52 -15.51 0.86 -4.24
CA ASN A 52 -14.46 1.84 -3.98
C ASN A 52 -13.90 1.67 -2.56
N SER A 53 -12.58 1.80 -2.43
CA SER A 53 -11.88 1.75 -1.15
C SER A 53 -10.84 2.86 -1.07
N LEU A 54 -10.93 3.73 -0.07
CA LEU A 54 -9.91 4.73 0.25
C LEU A 54 -9.13 4.29 1.49
N ASN A 55 -7.87 3.95 1.31
CA ASN A 55 -6.96 3.59 2.39
C ASN A 55 -6.15 4.81 2.82
N ILE A 56 -6.25 5.17 4.09
CA ILE A 56 -5.39 6.15 4.75
C ILE A 56 -4.34 5.37 5.54
N GLN A 57 -3.05 5.59 5.24
CA GLN A 57 -1.99 4.65 5.61
C GLN A 57 -0.82 5.26 6.38
N PRO A 58 -1.00 5.92 7.53
CA PRO A 58 0.12 6.52 8.25
C PRO A 58 1.24 5.50 8.51
N VAL A 59 2.45 5.88 8.10
CA VAL A 59 3.69 5.15 8.38
C VAL A 59 4.55 6.02 9.28
N LEU A 60 4.83 5.54 10.48
CA LEU A 60 5.52 6.29 11.52
C LEU A 60 6.76 5.51 12.00
N PRO A 61 7.96 6.07 11.85
CA PRO A 61 9.18 5.52 12.44
C PRO A 61 9.32 5.92 13.92
N PHE A 62 9.73 4.97 14.75
CA PHE A 62 10.07 5.10 16.16
C PHE A 62 11.44 4.48 16.43
N ALA A 63 11.98 4.71 17.63
CA ALA A 63 13.25 4.13 18.09
C ALA A 63 14.40 4.32 17.07
N ASP A 64 14.53 5.54 16.56
CA ASP A 64 15.52 5.93 15.55
C ASP A 64 15.40 5.15 14.23
N GLY A 65 14.16 4.83 13.82
CA GLY A 65 13.88 4.09 12.59
C GLY A 65 13.96 2.57 12.73
N ARG A 66 14.27 2.07 13.92
CA ARG A 66 14.30 0.62 14.17
C ARG A 66 12.94 -0.01 14.32
N ILE A 67 11.91 0.79 14.60
CA ILE A 67 10.52 0.33 14.68
C ILE A 67 9.69 1.17 13.71
N ILE A 68 9.13 0.53 12.68
CA ILE A 68 8.26 1.19 11.71
C ILE A 68 6.84 0.68 11.91
N THR A 69 5.92 1.57 12.30
CA THR A 69 4.50 1.21 12.38
C THR A 69 3.77 1.66 11.13
N ARG A 70 2.82 0.84 10.67
CA ARG A 70 1.91 1.13 9.57
C ARG A 70 0.50 0.80 10.00
N THR A 71 -0.39 1.78 9.91
CA THR A 71 -1.83 1.57 10.15
C THR A 71 -2.57 1.80 8.85
N ILE A 72 -3.44 0.88 8.43
CA ILE A 72 -4.31 1.03 7.26
C ILE A 72 -5.73 1.24 7.76
N LEU A 73 -6.29 2.42 7.47
CA LEU A 73 -7.68 2.76 7.76
C LEU A 73 -8.47 2.80 6.44
N PRO A 74 -9.24 1.74 6.11
CA PRO A 74 -10.01 1.70 4.88
C PRO A 74 -11.38 2.36 5.06
N ILE A 75 -11.73 3.32 4.20
CA ILE A 75 -13.11 3.78 4.01
C ILE A 75 -13.65 3.09 2.76
N LEU A 76 -14.70 2.30 2.94
CA LEU A 76 -15.29 1.48 1.89
C LEU A 76 -16.61 2.08 1.42
N TRP A 77 -16.88 1.92 0.12
CA TRP A 77 -18.19 2.13 -0.50
C TRP A 77 -18.54 0.85 -1.26
N ILE A 78 -19.35 0.01 -0.62
CA ILE A 78 -19.73 -1.32 -1.09
C ILE A 78 -21.13 -1.23 -1.68
N PRO A 79 -21.31 -1.44 -3.00
CA PRO A 79 -22.64 -1.47 -3.60
C PRO A 79 -23.39 -2.74 -3.18
N ASP A 80 -24.71 -2.73 -3.29
CA ASP A 80 -25.48 -3.97 -3.33
C ASP A 80 -25.16 -4.73 -4.63
N TYR A 81 -24.56 -5.91 -4.51
CA TYR A 81 -24.18 -6.77 -5.64
C TYR A 81 -25.31 -7.64 -6.15
N SER A 82 -26.42 -7.75 -5.42
CA SER A 82 -27.56 -8.60 -5.78
C SER A 82 -28.51 -7.95 -6.79
N GLN A 83 -28.26 -6.70 -7.18
CA GLN A 83 -29.11 -5.91 -8.07
C GLN A 83 -28.25 -5.03 -9.00
N GLU A 84 -28.82 -4.60 -10.13
CA GLU A 84 -28.15 -3.67 -11.07
C GLU A 84 -27.95 -2.28 -10.46
N SER A 85 -28.88 -1.84 -9.61
CA SER A 85 -28.80 -0.58 -8.89
C SER A 85 -29.32 -0.78 -7.46
N GLY A 86 -28.86 0.04 -6.51
CA GLY A 86 -29.24 -0.12 -5.12
C GLY A 86 -28.43 0.73 -4.17
N MET A 87 -28.71 0.60 -2.87
CA MET A 87 -28.01 1.34 -1.82
C MET A 87 -26.54 0.91 -1.74
N THR A 88 -25.67 1.89 -1.46
CA THR A 88 -24.26 1.65 -1.17
C THR A 88 -24.03 1.71 0.33
N SER A 89 -23.43 0.67 0.90
CA SER A 89 -22.93 0.72 2.27
C SER A 89 -21.61 1.46 2.29
N SER A 90 -21.56 2.59 3.01
CA SER A 90 -20.32 3.37 3.17
C SER A 90 -19.87 3.43 4.62
N GLY A 91 -18.55 3.48 4.83
CA GLY A 91 -17.96 3.68 6.16
C GLY A 91 -16.60 3.03 6.33
N LEU A 92 -16.10 3.09 7.56
CA LEU A 92 -14.87 2.44 7.96
C LEU A 92 -15.00 0.91 7.80
N GLY A 93 -13.95 0.27 7.28
CA GLY A 93 -13.74 -1.19 7.28
C GLY A 93 -12.86 -1.63 8.45
N ASP A 94 -12.36 -2.86 8.41
CA ASP A 94 -11.43 -3.34 9.43
C ASP A 94 -10.06 -2.64 9.32
N ILE A 95 -9.53 -2.16 10.44
CA ILE A 95 -8.23 -1.48 10.48
C ILE A 95 -7.13 -2.54 10.60
N SER A 96 -6.09 -2.45 9.78
CA SER A 96 -4.89 -3.27 9.91
C SER A 96 -3.76 -2.45 10.53
N PHE A 97 -3.14 -2.94 11.59
CA PHE A 97 -1.94 -2.38 12.19
C PHE A 97 -0.77 -3.33 12.02
N THR A 98 0.39 -2.84 11.61
CA THR A 98 1.63 -3.61 11.52
C THR A 98 2.76 -2.84 12.19
N ALA A 99 3.58 -3.54 12.97
CA ALA A 99 4.81 -2.98 13.52
C ALA A 99 5.99 -3.82 13.07
N PHE A 100 6.92 -3.24 12.33
CA PHE A 100 8.14 -3.89 11.90
C PHE A 100 9.30 -3.46 12.78
N TYR A 101 10.06 -4.42 13.29
CA TYR A 101 11.45 -4.18 13.67
C TYR A 101 12.31 -4.24 12.40
N ALA A 102 13.03 -3.15 12.12
CA ALA A 102 13.87 -2.98 10.94
C ALA A 102 15.27 -2.51 11.37
N PRO A 103 16.27 -3.40 11.47
CA PRO A 103 17.61 -2.99 11.86
C PRO A 103 18.27 -2.16 10.76
N ALA A 104 19.09 -1.18 11.16
CA ALA A 104 19.94 -0.45 10.23
C ALA A 104 20.92 -1.43 9.57
N ASN A 105 20.89 -1.49 8.25
CA ASN A 105 21.77 -2.35 7.47
C ASN A 105 22.21 -1.63 6.19
N GLN A 106 23.30 -2.12 5.59
CA GLN A 106 23.79 -1.60 4.32
C GLN A 106 23.40 -2.59 3.21
N GLY A 107 22.68 -2.11 2.20
CA GLY A 107 22.37 -2.84 0.96
C GLY A 107 20.99 -3.50 0.89
N VAL A 108 20.60 -4.28 1.89
CA VAL A 108 19.31 -5.02 1.90
C VAL A 108 18.44 -4.57 3.06
N THR A 109 17.46 -3.71 2.80
CA THR A 109 16.48 -3.31 3.82
C THR A 109 15.56 -4.48 4.15
N TRP A 110 15.37 -4.79 5.43
CA TRP A 110 14.41 -5.81 5.84
C TRP A 110 13.79 -5.47 7.19
N GLY A 111 12.64 -6.07 7.46
CA GLY A 111 12.00 -5.98 8.76
C GLY A 111 11.00 -7.11 8.98
N VAL A 112 10.74 -7.39 10.25
CA VAL A 112 9.81 -8.43 10.70
C VAL A 112 9.00 -7.92 11.87
N GLY A 113 7.78 -8.43 12.04
CA GLY A 113 7.00 -8.15 13.22
C GLY A 113 5.54 -8.53 13.08
N PRO A 114 4.69 -8.18 14.05
CA PRO A 114 3.29 -8.57 14.04
C PRO A 114 2.45 -7.68 13.11
N VAL A 115 1.40 -8.28 12.57
CA VAL A 115 0.23 -7.62 11.98
C VAL A 115 -1.03 -7.99 12.76
N LEU A 116 -1.88 -7.01 13.02
CA LEU A 116 -3.12 -7.11 13.79
C LEU A 116 -4.26 -6.46 13.00
N ASP A 117 -5.31 -7.23 12.71
CA ASP A 117 -6.55 -6.73 12.14
C ASP A 117 -7.59 -6.51 13.24
N LEU A 118 -8.19 -5.32 13.21
CA LEU A 118 -9.15 -4.79 14.17
C LEU A 118 -10.55 -4.82 13.54
N PRO A 119 -11.56 -5.43 14.20
CA PRO A 119 -12.91 -5.58 13.66
C PRO A 119 -13.76 -4.29 13.71
N THR A 120 -13.30 -3.22 13.06
CA THR A 120 -13.94 -1.89 13.06
C THR A 120 -14.95 -1.69 11.94
N GLY A 121 -15.04 -2.62 10.98
CA GLY A 121 -15.92 -2.49 9.84
C GLY A 121 -17.40 -2.72 10.14
N GLY A 122 -17.72 -3.35 11.28
CA GLY A 122 -19.05 -3.86 11.56
C GLY A 122 -19.46 -4.98 10.59
N GLU A 123 -20.73 -5.35 10.61
CA GLU A 123 -21.25 -6.53 9.89
C GLU A 123 -21.08 -6.46 8.36
N LYS A 124 -21.24 -5.26 7.78
CA LYS A 124 -21.27 -5.06 6.32
C LYS A 124 -19.89 -4.85 5.69
N ARG A 125 -18.89 -4.39 6.45
CA ARG A 125 -17.59 -3.93 5.91
C ARG A 125 -16.38 -4.59 6.59
N GLY A 126 -16.62 -5.49 7.53
CA GLY A 126 -15.60 -6.16 8.31
C GLY A 126 -15.88 -7.64 8.51
N ALA A 127 -14.87 -8.35 8.99
CA ALA A 127 -14.97 -9.75 9.39
C ALA A 127 -15.65 -9.90 10.76
N GLN A 128 -15.65 -8.86 11.59
CA GLN A 128 -16.01 -8.90 13.02
C GLN A 128 -15.12 -9.87 13.83
N LYS A 129 -13.90 -10.11 13.35
CA LYS A 129 -12.89 -10.92 14.00
C LYS A 129 -11.64 -10.09 14.26
N TRP A 130 -11.07 -10.25 15.44
CA TRP A 130 -9.68 -9.88 15.70
C TRP A 130 -8.78 -10.93 15.07
N ALA A 131 -7.81 -10.51 14.28
CA ALA A 131 -6.85 -11.42 13.67
C ALA A 131 -5.41 -10.96 13.89
N LEU A 132 -4.49 -11.89 14.13
CA LEU A 132 -3.08 -11.63 14.41
C LEU A 132 -2.23 -12.56 13.56
N GLY A 133 -1.05 -12.10 13.15
CA GLY A 133 -0.03 -12.99 12.62
C GLY A 133 1.30 -12.30 12.32
N PRO A 134 2.28 -13.04 11.77
CA PRO A 134 3.57 -12.51 11.43
C PRO A 134 3.54 -11.76 10.10
N SER A 135 4.43 -10.79 9.99
CA SER A 135 4.69 -10.00 8.80
C SER A 135 6.20 -9.88 8.60
N ALA A 136 6.64 -9.92 7.36
CA ALA A 136 8.02 -9.74 6.95
C ALA A 136 8.08 -8.89 5.69
N VAL A 137 9.13 -8.09 5.56
CA VAL A 137 9.39 -7.27 4.39
C VAL A 137 10.88 -7.27 4.09
N VAL A 138 11.20 -7.30 2.80
CA VAL A 138 12.57 -7.21 2.29
C VAL A 138 12.59 -6.36 1.03
N LEU A 139 13.63 -5.57 0.85
CA LEU A 139 13.76 -4.64 -0.26
C LEU A 139 15.24 -4.35 -0.57
N VAL A 140 15.55 -4.21 -1.85
CA VAL A 140 16.85 -3.81 -2.38
C VAL A 140 16.67 -2.71 -3.41
N GLN A 141 17.63 -1.79 -3.50
CA GLN A 141 17.55 -0.66 -4.41
C GLN A 141 18.84 -0.45 -5.22
N PRO A 142 19.19 -1.39 -6.13
CA PRO A 142 20.38 -1.26 -6.96
C PRO A 142 20.17 -0.24 -8.10
N GLY A 143 21.03 0.78 -8.16
CA GLY A 143 20.92 1.84 -9.16
C GLY A 143 19.53 2.49 -9.16
N ASN A 144 18.86 2.48 -10.32
CA ASN A 144 17.55 3.09 -10.51
C ASN A 144 16.38 2.14 -10.20
N TRP A 145 16.67 0.91 -9.78
CA TRP A 145 15.65 -0.09 -9.47
C TRP A 145 15.32 -0.12 -7.99
N THR A 146 14.08 -0.47 -7.67
CA THR A 146 13.65 -0.94 -6.36
C THR A 146 12.92 -2.25 -6.54
N PHE A 147 13.39 -3.28 -5.85
CA PHE A 147 12.75 -4.59 -5.77
C PHE A 147 12.45 -4.92 -4.33
N GLY A 148 11.25 -5.38 -4.03
CA GLY A 148 10.94 -5.86 -2.69
C GLY A 148 9.68 -6.71 -2.63
N ALA A 149 9.47 -7.27 -1.46
CA ALA A 149 8.28 -8.03 -1.12
C ALA A 149 7.91 -7.81 0.34
N LEU A 150 6.62 -7.70 0.62
CA LEU A 150 6.03 -7.74 1.96
C LEU A 150 5.07 -8.91 2.02
N LEU A 151 5.28 -9.82 2.96
CA LEU A 151 4.46 -11.00 3.19
C LEU A 151 3.89 -10.96 4.60
N ASN A 152 2.60 -11.25 4.75
CA ASN A 152 2.02 -11.58 6.04
C ASN A 152 0.97 -12.67 5.92
N ASN A 153 0.67 -13.31 7.04
CA ASN A 153 -0.52 -14.16 7.16
C ASN A 153 -1.18 -13.88 8.49
N VAL A 154 -2.51 -13.74 8.52
CA VAL A 154 -3.29 -13.45 9.73
C VAL A 154 -4.27 -14.58 10.02
N TRP A 155 -4.49 -14.87 11.30
CA TRP A 155 -5.52 -15.79 11.78
C TRP A 155 -6.42 -15.11 12.79
N SER A 156 -7.74 -15.33 12.69
CA SER A 156 -8.66 -14.87 13.72
C SER A 156 -8.42 -15.61 15.03
N PHE A 157 -8.39 -14.88 16.15
CA PHE A 157 -8.26 -15.47 17.49
C PHE A 157 -9.40 -15.07 18.44
N ALA A 158 -10.17 -14.03 18.11
CA ALA A 158 -11.33 -13.58 18.87
C ALA A 158 -12.33 -12.85 17.96
N GLY A 159 -13.55 -12.61 18.45
CA GLY A 159 -14.60 -11.89 17.72
C GLY A 159 -15.94 -12.64 17.76
N ASP A 160 -16.86 -12.23 16.89
CA ASP A 160 -18.21 -12.81 16.82
C ASP A 160 -18.15 -14.30 16.42
N GLU A 161 -18.72 -15.19 17.22
CA GLU A 161 -18.73 -16.64 16.99
C GLU A 161 -19.58 -17.04 15.77
N ASN A 162 -20.58 -16.23 15.40
CA ASN A 162 -21.43 -16.50 14.24
C ASN A 162 -20.78 -16.12 12.90
N ARG A 163 -19.62 -15.48 12.94
CA ARG A 163 -18.87 -15.05 11.77
C ARG A 163 -17.79 -16.06 11.43
N GLN A 164 -17.52 -16.23 10.14
CA GLN A 164 -16.46 -17.11 9.65
C GLN A 164 -15.10 -16.69 10.21
N ASP A 165 -14.27 -17.68 10.52
CA ASP A 165 -12.88 -17.45 10.90
C ASP A 165 -12.09 -16.81 9.76
N VAL A 166 -11.07 -16.06 10.13
CA VAL A 166 -10.11 -15.45 9.19
C VAL A 166 -8.86 -16.32 9.15
N ASN A 167 -8.44 -16.69 7.95
CA ASN A 167 -7.07 -17.15 7.67
C ASN A 167 -6.69 -16.62 6.29
N LYS A 168 -5.86 -15.57 6.25
CA LYS A 168 -5.57 -14.85 5.01
C LYS A 168 -4.08 -14.53 4.89
N MET A 169 -3.54 -14.74 3.69
CA MET A 169 -2.19 -14.33 3.31
C MET A 169 -2.26 -13.08 2.41
N LEU A 170 -1.28 -12.19 2.59
CA LEU A 170 -1.03 -11.06 1.70
C LEU A 170 0.43 -11.05 1.29
N LEU A 171 0.69 -11.00 -0.02
CA LEU A 171 2.00 -10.80 -0.62
C LEU A 171 1.96 -9.55 -1.50
N ASN A 172 2.59 -8.47 -1.05
CA ASN A 172 2.79 -7.27 -1.84
C ASN A 172 4.17 -7.32 -2.49
N LEU A 173 4.23 -7.25 -3.81
CA LEU A 173 5.49 -7.09 -4.54
C LEU A 173 5.74 -5.61 -4.84
N PHE A 174 7.01 -5.20 -4.87
CA PHE A 174 7.42 -3.84 -5.24
C PHE A 174 8.43 -3.92 -6.37
N ILE A 175 8.07 -3.42 -7.56
CA ILE A 175 8.98 -3.27 -8.69
C ILE A 175 8.85 -1.83 -9.16
N VAL A 176 9.91 -1.03 -8.98
CA VAL A 176 9.94 0.38 -9.38
C VAL A 176 11.21 0.66 -10.16
N TYR A 177 11.09 1.43 -11.25
CA TYR A 177 12.22 1.92 -12.02
C TYR A 177 12.16 3.44 -12.13
N GLN A 178 13.20 4.11 -11.67
CA GLN A 178 13.34 5.57 -11.73
C GLN A 178 13.71 6.00 -13.15
N LEU A 179 12.94 6.94 -13.71
CA LEU A 179 13.15 7.53 -15.03
C LEU A 179 13.95 8.84 -14.97
N GLY A 180 14.13 9.41 -13.77
CA GLY A 180 14.73 10.73 -13.54
C GLY A 180 13.68 11.82 -13.29
N ASP A 181 14.11 12.94 -12.72
CA ASP A 181 13.26 14.11 -12.40
C ASP A 181 12.00 13.77 -11.58
N GLY A 182 12.14 12.81 -10.66
CA GLY A 182 11.07 12.30 -9.80
C GLY A 182 10.05 11.40 -10.50
N TRP A 183 10.16 11.19 -11.81
CA TRP A 183 9.31 10.25 -12.55
C TRP A 183 9.77 8.81 -12.38
N TYR A 184 8.81 7.90 -12.31
CA TYR A 184 9.07 6.47 -12.28
C TYR A 184 7.93 5.67 -12.90
N VAL A 185 8.25 4.45 -13.32
CA VAL A 185 7.26 3.41 -13.63
C VAL A 185 7.31 2.34 -12.55
N ASN A 186 6.18 1.70 -12.30
CA ASN A 186 6.12 0.65 -11.30
C ASN A 186 5.09 -0.44 -11.57
N SER A 187 5.22 -1.51 -10.80
CA SER A 187 4.21 -2.53 -10.59
C SER A 187 4.27 -2.91 -9.11
N THR A 188 3.18 -2.70 -8.38
CA THR A 188 3.07 -3.06 -6.96
C THR A 188 1.83 -3.91 -6.66
N PRO A 189 1.72 -5.10 -7.28
CA PRO A 189 0.56 -5.97 -7.11
C PRO A 189 0.49 -6.47 -5.66
N ILE A 190 -0.74 -6.63 -5.18
CA ILE A 190 -1.05 -7.25 -3.90
C ILE A 190 -1.74 -8.56 -4.19
N ILE A 191 -1.00 -9.65 -4.05
CA ILE A 191 -1.49 -11.01 -4.19
C ILE A 191 -2.08 -11.41 -2.84
N THR A 192 -3.25 -12.05 -2.84
CA THR A 192 -3.89 -12.50 -1.61
C THR A 192 -4.32 -13.96 -1.72
N ALA A 193 -4.37 -14.64 -0.58
CA ALA A 193 -4.99 -15.94 -0.44
C ALA A 193 -5.95 -15.95 0.75
N ASN A 194 -7.20 -16.38 0.55
CA ASN A 194 -8.15 -16.70 1.61
C ASN A 194 -8.19 -18.21 1.81
N TRP A 195 -7.50 -18.70 2.83
CA TRP A 195 -7.37 -20.14 3.11
C TRP A 195 -8.66 -20.77 3.63
N LYS A 196 -9.66 -19.95 3.99
CA LYS A 196 -11.00 -20.41 4.38
C LYS A 196 -11.97 -20.46 3.20
N ALA A 197 -11.58 -19.96 2.03
CA ALA A 197 -12.40 -20.09 0.82
C ALA A 197 -12.33 -21.51 0.26
N GLU A 198 -13.34 -21.87 -0.52
CA GLU A 198 -13.43 -23.15 -1.22
C GLU A 198 -12.27 -23.35 -2.21
N SER A 199 -12.00 -24.60 -2.57
CA SER A 199 -10.97 -24.93 -3.56
C SER A 199 -11.23 -24.21 -4.87
N GLY A 200 -10.21 -23.54 -5.42
CA GLY A 200 -10.33 -22.72 -6.62
C GLY A 200 -10.71 -21.26 -6.37
N GLN A 201 -11.23 -20.92 -5.19
CA GLN A 201 -11.72 -19.57 -4.83
C GLN A 201 -10.75 -18.81 -3.91
N GLN A 202 -9.57 -19.38 -3.65
CA GLN A 202 -8.68 -18.90 -2.60
C GLN A 202 -7.85 -17.70 -3.01
N TRP A 203 -7.45 -17.62 -4.29
CA TRP A 203 -6.39 -16.72 -4.72
C TRP A 203 -6.93 -15.50 -5.46
N THR A 204 -6.27 -14.36 -5.26
CA THR A 204 -6.37 -13.20 -6.14
C THR A 204 -4.97 -12.78 -6.57
N VAL A 205 -4.71 -12.78 -7.87
CA VAL A 205 -3.41 -12.47 -8.47
C VAL A 205 -3.59 -11.34 -9.47
N PRO A 206 -3.31 -10.09 -9.07
CA PRO A 206 -3.32 -8.96 -9.99
C PRO A 206 -2.03 -8.90 -10.81
N LEU A 207 -2.16 -8.68 -12.11
CA LEU A 207 -1.07 -8.28 -13.00
C LEU A 207 -1.37 -6.89 -13.54
N GLY A 208 -0.39 -6.00 -13.45
CA GLY A 208 -0.59 -4.62 -13.84
C GLY A 208 0.64 -3.77 -13.61
N ALA A 209 0.54 -2.52 -14.04
CA ALA A 209 1.61 -1.56 -13.93
C ALA A 209 1.03 -0.14 -13.84
N GLY A 210 1.91 0.80 -13.59
CA GLY A 210 1.59 2.20 -13.53
C GLY A 210 2.82 3.08 -13.59
N PHE A 211 2.58 4.34 -13.28
CA PHE A 211 3.61 5.36 -13.23
C PHE A 211 3.27 6.35 -12.14
N GLY A 212 4.29 7.08 -11.71
CA GLY A 212 4.12 8.12 -10.72
C GLY A 212 5.18 9.20 -10.86
N LYS A 213 4.98 10.22 -10.05
CA LYS A 213 5.86 11.37 -9.96
C LYS A 213 5.96 11.85 -8.52
N LEU A 214 7.18 11.99 -8.04
CA LEU A 214 7.47 12.84 -6.90
C LEU A 214 7.61 14.29 -7.36
N THR A 215 6.87 15.19 -6.72
CA THR A 215 6.94 16.62 -6.95
C THR A 215 6.97 17.38 -5.63
N PHE A 216 7.25 18.68 -5.67
CA PHE A 216 7.24 19.55 -4.50
C PHE A 216 6.10 20.57 -4.59
N VAL A 217 5.10 20.44 -3.72
CA VAL A 217 4.03 21.43 -3.60
C VAL A 217 4.57 22.67 -2.88
N GLY A 218 4.34 23.85 -3.46
CA GLY A 218 4.88 25.11 -2.94
C GLY A 218 6.42 25.14 -2.89
N GLY A 219 7.09 24.29 -3.67
CA GLY A 219 8.55 24.16 -3.72
C GLY A 219 9.20 23.53 -2.48
N LYS A 220 8.42 23.04 -1.51
CA LYS A 220 8.95 22.54 -0.23
C LYS A 220 8.35 21.24 0.26
N LEU A 221 7.07 20.97 0.00
CA LEU A 221 6.39 19.78 0.51
C LEU A 221 6.50 18.63 -0.51
N PRO A 222 7.23 17.55 -0.22
CA PRO A 222 7.32 16.42 -1.14
C PRO A 222 5.97 15.68 -1.20
N LEU A 223 5.46 15.55 -2.41
CA LEU A 223 4.21 14.86 -2.73
C LEU A 223 4.48 13.82 -3.82
N ASN A 224 4.29 12.55 -3.48
CA ASN A 224 4.34 11.46 -4.43
C ASN A 224 2.91 11.18 -4.95
N ILE A 225 2.70 11.24 -6.26
CA ILE A 225 1.42 10.92 -6.90
C ILE A 225 1.64 9.78 -7.88
N GLN A 226 0.79 8.76 -7.83
CA GLN A 226 0.87 7.63 -8.75
C GLN A 226 -0.50 7.08 -9.12
N THR A 227 -0.53 6.40 -10.26
CA THR A 227 -1.70 5.69 -10.77
C THR A 227 -1.26 4.35 -11.35
N GLN A 228 -2.03 3.30 -11.10
CA GLN A 228 -1.72 1.92 -11.50
C GLN A 228 -3.00 1.20 -11.88
N LEU A 229 -2.96 0.39 -12.93
CA LEU A 229 -4.08 -0.43 -13.37
C LEU A 229 -3.69 -1.90 -13.31
N TYR A 230 -4.55 -2.71 -12.70
CA TYR A 230 -4.35 -4.15 -12.53
C TYR A 230 -5.55 -4.92 -13.08
N TYR A 231 -5.25 -6.07 -13.68
CA TYR A 231 -6.21 -7.10 -14.05
C TYR A 231 -5.95 -8.35 -13.20
N ASN A 232 -6.99 -8.90 -12.58
CA ASN A 232 -6.88 -10.13 -11.79
C ASN A 232 -6.88 -11.34 -12.73
N VAL A 233 -5.68 -11.84 -13.06
CA VAL A 233 -5.51 -13.02 -13.91
C VAL A 233 -5.93 -14.32 -13.23
N VAL A 234 -5.98 -14.30 -11.89
CA VAL A 234 -6.59 -15.31 -11.04
C VAL A 234 -7.42 -14.57 -10.01
N GLY A 235 -8.64 -15.02 -9.77
CA GLY A 235 -9.55 -14.45 -8.80
C GLY A 235 -10.64 -15.45 -8.44
N PRO A 236 -11.33 -15.27 -7.31
CA PRO A 236 -12.59 -15.97 -7.05
C PRO A 236 -13.65 -15.55 -8.08
N ASP A 237 -14.66 -16.40 -8.29
CA ASP A 237 -15.80 -16.14 -9.16
C ASP A 237 -16.53 -14.85 -8.73
N PHE A 238 -16.57 -14.59 -7.42
CA PHE A 238 -17.03 -13.34 -6.86
C PHE A 238 -15.86 -12.47 -6.39
N GLY A 239 -15.31 -11.70 -7.32
CA GLY A 239 -14.23 -10.74 -7.09
C GLY A 239 -14.23 -9.64 -8.14
N PRO A 240 -13.34 -8.64 -8.02
CA PRO A 240 -13.15 -7.67 -9.07
C PRO A 240 -12.34 -8.29 -10.20
N GLU A 241 -12.65 -7.95 -11.44
CA GLU A 241 -11.78 -8.26 -12.58
C GLU A 241 -10.63 -7.27 -12.70
N TRP A 242 -10.92 -5.98 -12.47
CA TRP A 242 -9.94 -4.90 -12.61
C TRP A 242 -9.82 -4.10 -11.33
N GLN A 243 -8.64 -3.52 -11.10
CA GLN A 243 -8.41 -2.55 -10.05
C GLN A 243 -7.67 -1.34 -10.62
N TRP A 244 -8.29 -0.18 -10.53
CA TRP A 244 -7.62 1.10 -10.75
C TRP A 244 -7.23 1.71 -9.40
N ARG A 245 -5.93 1.88 -9.19
CA ARG A 245 -5.35 2.45 -7.97
C ARG A 245 -4.80 3.83 -8.25
N VAL A 246 -5.19 4.80 -7.44
CA VAL A 246 -4.62 6.16 -7.43
C VAL A 246 -4.11 6.44 -6.02
N GLN A 247 -2.91 6.98 -5.90
CA GLN A 247 -2.34 7.31 -4.60
C GLN A 247 -1.72 8.70 -4.61
N ALA A 248 -1.96 9.43 -3.52
CA ALA A 248 -1.21 10.62 -3.16
C ALA A 248 -0.56 10.38 -1.79
N GLN A 249 0.75 10.57 -1.68
CA GLN A 249 1.51 10.34 -0.47
C GLN A 249 2.34 11.57 -0.14
N VAL A 250 2.08 12.14 1.03
CA VAL A 250 2.90 13.22 1.58
C VAL A 250 4.04 12.60 2.37
N LEU A 251 5.26 13.07 2.13
CA LEU A 251 6.45 12.69 2.88
C LEU A 251 6.84 13.83 3.81
N LEU A 252 7.02 13.54 5.10
CA LEU A 252 7.38 14.52 6.10
C LEU A 252 8.72 14.15 6.77
N PRO A 253 9.66 15.11 6.91
CA PRO A 253 10.87 14.87 7.66
C PRO A 253 10.56 14.68 9.15
N LYS A 254 11.34 13.83 9.82
CA LYS A 254 11.19 13.55 11.26
C LYS A 254 11.25 14.78 12.17
N SER A 255 12.01 15.79 11.75
CA SER A 255 12.27 17.01 12.54
C SER A 255 11.01 17.75 12.98
N ILE A 256 9.87 17.54 12.31
CA ILE A 256 8.58 18.12 12.69
C ILE A 256 8.09 17.60 14.05
N LEU A 257 8.39 16.35 14.42
CA LEU A 257 8.05 15.77 15.73
C LEU A 257 9.12 16.03 16.81
N SER A 258 10.34 16.45 16.41
CA SER A 258 11.47 16.64 17.33
C SER A 258 11.60 18.07 17.87
N LYS A 259 10.50 18.83 17.99
CA LYS A 259 10.54 20.08 18.77
C LYS A 259 10.57 19.74 20.27
N LYS A 260 11.75 19.41 20.77
CA LYS A 260 12.18 19.58 22.16
C LYS A 260 13.65 19.94 22.18
#